data_AF-A0AA42Z837-F1
#
_entry.id   AF-A0AA42Z837-F1
#
_cell.length_a   1.000
_cell.length_b   1.000
_cell.length_c   1.000
_cell.angle_alpha   90.00
_cell.angle_beta   90.00
_cell.angle_gamma   90.00
#
_symmetry.space_group_name_H-M   'P 1'
#
loop_
_entity.id
_entity.type
_entity.pdbx_description
1 polymer ?
#
loop_
_entity_poly.entity_id
_entity_poly.type
_entity_poly.pdbx_seq_one_letter_code
_entity_poly.pdbx_strand_id
1 'polypeptide(L)'
;MQVLKNIKGDRAIWGVVALLAVFSFLPVYSASSNLVYVVGRGTTMGHLIKHGMLLILGFGIIFAIHRIPTHYFKGLSIIALPVVIALLIYTLAQGTTIEGANASRWIQLPFVGISFQTSTLAAVVLMVYVSRYLSKIRDKAITFKE
;
A
#
# COMPACT_ATOMS: atom_id res chain seq x y z
N MET A 1 -6.28 -18.75 23.92
CA MET A 1 -6.24 -17.30 24.23
C MET A 1 -4.82 -16.68 24.23
N GLN A 2 -3.81 -17.29 23.58
CA GLN A 2 -2.41 -16.80 23.59
C GLN A 2 -2.01 -15.96 22.36
N VAL A 3 -2.77 -16.00 21.26
CA VAL A 3 -2.47 -15.23 20.03
C VAL A 3 -2.56 -13.71 20.26
N LEU A 4 -3.46 -13.27 21.16
CA LEU A 4 -3.67 -11.87 21.51
C LEU A 4 -2.56 -11.25 22.40
N LYS A 5 -1.67 -12.07 22.97
CA LYS A 5 -0.57 -11.59 23.84
C LYS A 5 0.68 -11.20 23.05
N ASN A 6 0.82 -11.72 21.82
CA ASN A 6 1.96 -11.48 20.94
C ASN A 6 1.74 -10.37 19.91
N ILE A 7 0.52 -9.82 19.84
CA ILE A 7 0.26 -8.59 19.10
C ILE A 7 0.53 -7.45 20.08
N LYS A 8 1.77 -6.92 20.09
CA LYS A 8 2.14 -5.69 20.81
C LYS A 8 1.53 -4.45 20.12
N GLY A 9 0.29 -4.55 19.65
CA GLY A 9 -0.38 -3.57 18.79
C GLY A 9 -1.75 -3.20 19.33
N ASP A 10 -2.27 -2.07 18.85
CA ASP A 10 -3.58 -1.55 19.24
C ASP A 10 -4.71 -2.48 18.76
N ARG A 11 -5.42 -3.09 19.72
CA ARG A 11 -6.53 -4.01 19.45
C ARG A 11 -7.69 -3.35 18.74
N ALA A 12 -7.92 -2.05 18.96
CA ALA A 12 -8.98 -1.32 18.28
C ALA A 12 -8.66 -1.18 16.78
N ILE A 13 -7.41 -0.85 16.44
CA ILE A 13 -6.97 -0.77 15.02
C ILE A 13 -7.13 -2.11 14.33
N TRP A 14 -6.72 -3.22 14.97
CA TRP A 14 -6.93 -4.56 14.41
C TRP A 14 -8.40 -4.89 14.20
N GLY A 15 -9.27 -4.50 15.15
CA GLY A 15 -10.72 -4.66 15.02
C GLY A 15 -11.29 -3.88 13.84
N VAL A 16 -10.91 -2.61 13.69
CA VAL A 16 -11.36 -1.76 12.58
C VAL A 16 -10.88 -2.30 11.24
N VAL A 17 -9.62 -2.71 11.12
CA VAL A 17 -9.08 -3.26 9.87
C VAL A 17 -9.79 -4.58 9.50
N ALA A 18 -10.04 -5.46 10.47
CA ALA A 18 -10.78 -6.70 10.24
C ALA A 18 -12.23 -6.43 9.79
N LEU A 19 -12.89 -5.45 10.42
CA LEU A 19 -14.25 -5.05 10.07
C LEU A 19 -14.31 -4.49 8.64
N LEU A 20 -13.39 -3.59 8.29
CA LEU A 20 -13.28 -3.03 6.93
C LEU A 20 -12.97 -4.11 5.90
N ALA A 21 -12.13 -5.10 6.24
CA ALA A 21 -11.83 -6.22 5.36
C ALA A 21 -13.09 -7.07 5.07
N VAL A 22 -13.93 -7.35 6.07
CA VAL A 22 -15.20 -8.06 5.87
C VAL A 22 -16.15 -7.22 5.01
N PHE A 23 -16.35 -5.94 5.35
CA PHE A 23 -17.24 -5.07 4.57
C PHE A 23 -16.77 -4.85 3.13
N SER A 24 -15.47 -4.95 2.86
CA SER A 24 -14.93 -4.79 1.50
C SER A 24 -15.42 -5.85 0.52
N PHE A 25 -15.92 -7.00 0.98
CA PHE A 25 -16.49 -8.03 0.09
C PHE A 25 -17.79 -7.58 -0.59
N LEU A 26 -18.59 -6.73 0.06
CA LEU A 26 -19.85 -6.25 -0.51
C LEU A 26 -19.65 -5.42 -1.79
N PRO A 27 -18.85 -4.33 -1.80
CA PRO A 27 -18.62 -3.56 -3.01
C PRO A 27 -17.86 -4.36 -4.06
N VAL A 28 -16.95 -5.25 -3.66
CA VAL A 28 -16.21 -6.09 -4.60
C VAL A 28 -17.13 -7.10 -5.28
N TYR A 29 -18.04 -7.74 -4.55
CA TYR A 29 -19.05 -8.63 -5.14
C TYR A 29 -19.93 -7.87 -6.13
N SER A 30 -20.46 -6.72 -5.71
CA SER A 30 -21.33 -5.89 -6.54
C SER A 30 -20.65 -5.39 -7.82
N ALA A 31 -19.39 -4.96 -7.73
CA ALA A 31 -18.64 -4.51 -8.88
C ALA A 31 -18.26 -5.68 -9.79
N SER A 32 -17.89 -6.83 -9.22
CA SER A 32 -17.46 -8.01 -9.97
C SER A 32 -18.63 -8.69 -10.69
N SER A 33 -19.82 -8.74 -10.09
CA SER A 33 -21.02 -9.26 -10.74
C SER A 33 -21.40 -8.40 -11.94
N ASN A 34 -21.35 -7.07 -11.79
CA ASN A 34 -21.59 -6.15 -12.89
C ASN A 34 -20.54 -6.29 -14.00
N LEU A 35 -19.26 -6.41 -13.64
CA LEU A 35 -18.18 -6.56 -14.62
C LEU A 35 -18.32 -7.84 -15.44
N VAL A 36 -18.63 -8.96 -14.80
CA VAL A 36 -18.87 -10.25 -15.49
C VAL A 36 -20.14 -10.16 -16.34
N TYR A 37 -21.19 -9.50 -15.86
CA TYR A 37 -22.44 -9.32 -16.60
C TYR A 37 -22.27 -8.45 -17.86
N VAL A 38 -21.51 -7.36 -17.79
CA VAL A 38 -21.36 -6.38 -18.88
C VAL A 38 -20.23 -6.75 -19.84
N VAL A 39 -19.08 -7.19 -19.32
CA VAL A 39 -17.84 -7.39 -20.10
C VAL A 39 -17.63 -8.87 -20.45
N GLY A 40 -18.32 -9.81 -19.79
CA GLY A 40 -18.22 -11.24 -20.06
C GLY A 40 -16.85 -11.86 -19.77
N ARG A 41 -15.96 -11.14 -19.07
CA ARG A 41 -14.62 -11.62 -18.72
C ARG A 41 -14.58 -12.13 -17.27
N GLY A 42 -14.19 -13.39 -17.10
CA GLY A 42 -13.95 -14.00 -15.78
C GLY A 42 -15.22 -14.49 -15.07
N THR A 43 -15.08 -14.83 -13.79
CA THR A 43 -16.19 -15.25 -12.92
C THR A 43 -16.22 -14.38 -11.66
N THR A 44 -17.43 -14.08 -11.16
CA THR A 44 -17.59 -13.28 -9.94
C THR A 44 -16.86 -13.93 -8.76
N MET A 45 -16.93 -15.26 -8.67
CA MET A 45 -16.19 -16.04 -7.67
C MET A 45 -14.67 -15.89 -7.81
N GLY A 46 -14.14 -15.90 -9.05
CA GLY A 46 -12.71 -15.70 -9.29
C GLY A 46 -12.21 -14.33 -8.81
N HIS A 47 -13.00 -13.28 -9.00
CA HIS A 47 -12.68 -11.95 -8.49
C HIS A 47 -12.72 -11.89 -6.95
N LEU A 48 -13.70 -12.55 -6.31
CA LEU A 48 -13.76 -12.65 -4.85
C LEU A 48 -12.58 -13.42 -4.27
N ILE A 49 -12.18 -14.54 -4.88
CA ILE A 49 -11.00 -15.30 -4.44
C ILE A 49 -9.73 -14.45 -4.56
N LYS A 50 -9.55 -13.75 -5.70
CA LYS A 50 -8.43 -12.83 -5.89
C LYS A 50 -8.40 -11.74 -4.82
N HIS A 51 -9.56 -11.16 -4.49
CA HIS A 51 -9.68 -10.17 -3.42
C HIS A 51 -9.32 -10.76 -2.05
N GLY A 52 -9.81 -11.95 -1.73
CA GLY A 52 -9.46 -12.67 -0.50
C GLY A 52 -7.95 -12.93 -0.37
N MET A 53 -7.29 -13.35 -1.45
CA MET A 53 -5.82 -13.53 -1.48
C MET A 53 -5.08 -12.20 -1.23
N LEU A 54 -5.54 -11.10 -1.83
CA LEU A 54 -4.96 -9.77 -1.61
C LEU A 54 -5.14 -9.30 -0.17
N LEU A 55 -6.29 -9.58 0.46
CA LEU A 55 -6.51 -9.28 1.87
C LEU A 55 -5.56 -10.07 2.77
N ILE A 56 -5.39 -11.37 2.53
CA ILE A 56 -4.45 -12.21 3.28
C ILE A 56 -3.02 -11.65 3.15
N LEU A 57 -2.59 -11.29 1.94
CA LEU A 57 -1.30 -10.66 1.71
C LEU A 57 -1.19 -9.33 2.46
N GLY A 58 -2.22 -8.49 2.43
CA GLY A 58 -2.28 -7.22 3.15
C GLY A 58 -2.15 -7.38 4.67
N PHE A 59 -2.88 -8.34 5.25
CA PHE A 59 -2.75 -8.69 6.67
C PHE A 59 -1.35 -9.21 7.01
N GLY A 60 -0.74 -10.00 6.12
CA GLY A 60 0.65 -10.44 6.25
C GLY A 60 1.64 -9.27 6.30
N ILE A 61 1.48 -8.28 5.40
CA ILE A 61 2.31 -7.07 5.36
C ILE A 61 2.12 -6.25 6.65
N ILE A 62 0.88 -6.03 7.10
CA ILE A 62 0.60 -5.31 8.35
C ILE A 62 1.29 -6.01 9.54
N PHE A 63 1.17 -7.33 9.63
CA PHE A 63 1.79 -8.11 10.70
C PHE A 63 3.32 -8.03 10.66
N ALA A 64 3.93 -8.12 9.47
CA ALA A 64 5.37 -8.00 9.30
C ALA A 64 5.87 -6.61 9.72
N ILE A 65 5.23 -5.54 9.24
CA ILE A 65 5.58 -4.14 9.56
C ILE A 65 5.40 -3.87 11.05
N HIS A 66 4.32 -4.37 11.66
CA HIS A 66 4.04 -4.18 13.08
C HIS A 66 5.16 -4.70 14.00
N ARG A 67 5.90 -5.74 13.58
CA ARG A 67 7.02 -6.27 14.35
C ARG A 67 8.31 -5.45 14.24
N ILE A 68 8.40 -4.52 13.28
CA ILE A 68 9.60 -3.72 13.06
C ILE A 68 9.63 -2.57 14.08
N PRO A 69 10.69 -2.41 14.88
CA PRO A 69 10.80 -1.29 15.80
C PRO A 69 10.81 0.06 15.06
N THR A 70 10.09 1.04 15.61
CA THR A 70 9.84 2.34 14.96
C THR A 70 11.11 3.16 14.66
N HIS A 71 12.20 2.93 15.38
CA HIS A 71 13.45 3.65 15.15
C HIS A 71 14.11 3.30 13.80
N TYR A 72 13.88 2.09 13.26
CA TYR A 72 14.41 1.69 11.95
C TYR A 72 13.77 2.48 10.79
N PHE A 73 12.51 2.89 10.92
CA PHE A 73 11.80 3.63 9.86
C PHE A 73 12.47 4.96 9.53
N LYS A 74 13.14 5.58 10.51
CA LYS A 74 13.90 6.83 10.28
C LYS A 74 15.03 6.60 9.29
N GLY A 75 15.84 5.55 9.49
CA GLY A 75 16.94 5.20 8.57
C GLY A 75 16.41 4.72 7.23
N LEU A 76 15.38 3.86 7.27
CA LEU A 76 14.74 3.31 6.07
C LEU A 76 14.20 4.41 5.16
N SER A 77 13.59 5.47 5.69
CA SER A 77 13.05 6.58 4.88
C SER A 77 14.10 7.31 4.04
N ILE A 78 15.34 7.44 4.53
CA ILE A 78 16.41 8.15 3.81
C ILE A 78 16.84 7.34 2.59
N ILE A 79 16.94 6.02 2.75
CA ILE A 79 17.34 5.11 1.67
C ILE A 79 16.16 4.85 0.73
N ALA A 80 14.95 4.70 1.28
CA ALA A 80 13.76 4.41 0.50
C ALA A 80 13.33 5.59 -0.37
N LEU A 81 13.59 6.85 0.04
CA LEU A 81 13.23 8.04 -0.73
C LEU A 81 13.84 8.07 -2.15
N PRO A 82 15.18 7.96 -2.36
CA PRO A 82 15.74 7.90 -3.70
C PRO A 82 15.28 6.64 -4.46
N VAL A 83 15.05 5.51 -3.77
CA VAL A 83 14.51 4.30 -4.39
C VAL A 83 13.11 4.53 -4.96
N VAL A 84 12.19 5.14 -4.20
CA VAL A 84 10.85 5.43 -4.72
C VAL A 84 10.86 6.50 -5.80
N ILE A 85 11.78 7.47 -5.76
CA ILE A 85 11.96 8.44 -6.85
C ILE A 85 12.39 7.73 -8.13
N ALA A 86 13.41 6.86 -8.06
CA ALA A 86 13.85 6.06 -9.21
C ALA A 86 12.71 5.15 -9.73
N LEU A 87 11.94 4.55 -8.83
CA LEU A 87 10.80 3.71 -9.18
C LEU A 87 9.67 4.51 -9.86
N LEU A 88 9.41 5.74 -9.42
CA LEU A 88 8.45 6.64 -10.06
C LEU A 88 8.91 7.06 -11.46
N ILE A 89 10.20 7.39 -11.62
CA ILE A 89 10.80 7.68 -12.94
C ILE A 89 10.65 6.46 -13.84
N TYR A 90 10.94 5.26 -13.35
CA TYR A 90 10.76 4.02 -14.10
C TYR A 90 9.29 3.81 -14.48
N THR A 91 8.35 4.02 -13.56
CA THR A 91 6.91 3.90 -13.84
C THR A 91 6.47 4.86 -14.94
N LEU A 92 6.92 6.12 -14.87
CA LEU A 92 6.63 7.15 -15.86
C LEU A 92 7.21 6.78 -17.22
N ALA A 93 8.48 6.33 -17.25
CA ALA A 93 9.20 5.93 -18.44
C ALA A 93 8.63 4.65 -19.08
N GLN A 94 7.98 3.78 -18.30
CA GLN A 94 7.38 2.55 -18.81
C GLN A 94 6.28 2.82 -19.84
N GLY A 95 5.70 4.02 -19.90
CA GLY A 95 5.03 4.59 -21.09
C GLY A 95 4.03 3.71 -21.83
N THR A 96 3.52 2.63 -21.22
CA THR A 96 2.80 1.58 -21.92
C THR A 96 1.31 1.90 -21.88
N THR A 97 0.76 2.18 -23.05
CA THR A 97 -0.68 2.20 -23.30
C THR A 97 -1.21 0.77 -23.19
N ILE A 98 -1.88 0.45 -22.08
CA ILE A 98 -2.73 -0.73 -22.02
C ILE A 98 -4.11 -0.27 -22.49
N GLU A 99 -4.58 -0.79 -23.63
CA GLU A 99 -5.92 -0.55 -24.17
C GLU A 99 -6.28 0.94 -24.45
N GLY A 100 -5.35 1.74 -24.97
CA GLY A 100 -5.65 3.10 -25.48
C GLY A 100 -5.85 4.19 -24.41
N ALA A 101 -5.71 3.86 -23.12
CA ALA A 101 -5.59 4.83 -22.03
C ALA A 101 -4.13 4.94 -21.56
N ASN A 102 -3.73 6.11 -21.06
CA ASN A 102 -2.42 6.33 -20.42
C ASN A 102 -2.29 5.45 -19.15
N ALA A 103 -1.85 4.19 -19.31
CA ALA A 103 -1.64 3.23 -18.22
C ALA A 103 -0.27 3.38 -17.54
N SER A 104 0.44 4.50 -17.78
CA SER A 104 1.73 4.92 -17.21
C SER A 104 1.74 5.11 -15.67
N ARG A 105 0.76 4.57 -14.94
CA ARG A 105 0.58 4.76 -13.48
C ARG A 105 0.78 3.48 -12.65
N TRP A 106 0.83 2.32 -13.30
CA TRP A 106 0.93 1.03 -12.63
C TRP A 106 2.03 0.20 -13.28
N ILE A 107 2.85 -0.45 -12.46
CA ILE A 107 3.79 -1.46 -12.94
C ILE A 107 3.11 -2.82 -12.80
N GLN A 108 3.06 -3.58 -13.87
CA GLN A 108 2.63 -4.98 -13.78
C GLN A 108 3.80 -5.83 -13.32
N LEU A 109 3.68 -6.46 -12.14
CA LEU A 109 4.72 -7.37 -11.65
C LEU A 109 4.78 -8.59 -12.56
N PRO A 110 5.91 -8.86 -13.24
CA PRO A 110 6.05 -10.07 -14.02
C PRO A 110 5.88 -11.28 -13.08
N PHE A 111 5.36 -12.38 -13.61
CA PHE A 111 5.10 -13.65 -12.89
C PHE A 111 3.91 -13.69 -11.92
N VAL A 112 3.51 -12.57 -11.31
CA VAL A 112 2.44 -12.57 -10.28
C VAL A 112 1.08 -12.11 -10.85
N GLY A 113 1.06 -11.42 -11.98
CA GLY A 113 -0.20 -10.96 -12.62
C GLY A 113 -0.97 -9.93 -11.77
N ILE A 114 -0.27 -9.27 -10.84
CA ILE A 114 -0.78 -8.20 -9.98
C ILE A 114 -0.15 -6.88 -10.45
N SER A 115 -1.00 -5.86 -10.59
CA SER A 115 -0.55 -4.50 -10.88
C SER A 115 -0.22 -3.79 -9.56
N PHE A 116 0.94 -3.15 -9.50
CA PHE A 116 1.41 -2.40 -8.36
C PHE A 116 1.48 -0.91 -8.69
N GLN A 117 0.77 -0.10 -7.91
CA GLN A 117 0.80 1.34 -8.05
C GLN A 117 1.95 1.92 -7.23
N THR A 118 3.04 2.32 -7.89
CA THR A 118 4.27 2.78 -7.24
C THR A 118 4.09 4.06 -6.43
N SER A 119 3.10 4.89 -6.78
CA SER A 119 2.78 6.11 -6.03
C SER A 119 2.23 5.85 -4.63
N THR A 120 1.61 4.69 -4.36
CA THR A 120 1.11 4.36 -3.01
C THR A 120 2.27 4.12 -2.05
N LEU A 121 3.31 3.41 -2.50
CA LEU A 121 4.55 3.24 -1.75
C LEU A 121 5.28 4.58 -1.56
N ALA A 122 5.37 5.40 -2.62
CA ALA A 122 6.00 6.70 -2.55
C ALA A 122 5.34 7.62 -1.52
N ALA A 123 4.00 7.62 -1.43
CA ALA A 123 3.27 8.40 -0.45
C ALA A 123 3.63 8.00 1.00
N VAL A 124 3.70 6.70 1.30
CA VAL A 124 4.10 6.20 2.62
C VAL A 124 5.54 6.58 2.94
N VAL A 125 6.47 6.37 2.01
CA VAL A 125 7.90 6.70 2.20
C VAL A 125 8.09 8.20 2.44
N LEU A 126 7.42 9.04 1.64
CA LEU A 126 7.46 10.50 1.79
C LEU A 126 6.91 10.93 3.14
N MET A 127 5.78 10.37 3.58
CA MET A 127 5.19 10.67 4.88
C MET A 127 6.18 10.39 6.03
N VAL A 128 6.85 9.23 6.01
CA VAL A 128 7.87 8.89 7.01
C VAL A 128 9.07 9.83 6.93
N TYR A 129 9.54 10.15 5.72
CA TYR A 129 10.66 11.07 5.52
C TYR A 129 10.35 12.48 6.04
N VAL A 130 9.17 13.02 5.74
CA VAL A 130 8.71 14.32 6.23
C VAL A 130 8.58 14.33 7.75
N SER A 131 7.98 13.28 8.33
CA SER A 131 7.90 13.12 9.79
C SER A 131 9.29 13.15 10.45
N ARG A 132 10.26 12.45 9.85
CA ARG A 132 11.67 12.50 10.29
C ARG A 132 12.26 13.91 10.17
N TYR A 133 12.07 14.58 9.03
CA TYR A 133 12.59 15.91 8.79
C TYR A 133 12.08 16.91 9.83
N LEU A 134 10.75 16.94 10.03
CA LEU A 134 10.08 17.77 11.04
C LEU A 134 10.59 17.48 12.46
N SER A 135 10.74 16.20 12.82
CA SER A 135 11.29 15.81 14.11
C SER A 135 12.72 16.29 14.35
N LYS A 136 13.53 16.50 13.30
CA LYS A 136 14.93 16.97 13.42
C LYS A 136 15.02 18.50 13.56
N ILE A 137 14.09 19.23 12.98
CA ILE A 137 14.07 20.71 13.02
C ILE A 137 13.23 21.27 14.16
N ARG A 138 12.43 20.43 14.85
CA ARG A 138 11.51 20.85 15.91
C ARG A 138 12.16 21.73 16.99
N ASP A 139 13.38 21.38 17.38
CA ASP A 139 14.08 22.05 18.49
C ASP A 139 15.08 23.12 17.99
N LYS A 140 15.07 23.44 16.68
CA LYS A 140 15.86 24.54 16.12
C LYS A 140 15.08 25.86 16.23
N ALA A 141 15.65 26.83 16.92
CA ALA A 141 15.15 28.19 16.88
C ALA A 141 15.22 28.73 15.45
N ILE A 142 14.08 29.13 14.90
CA ILE A 142 14.01 29.77 13.58
C ILE A 142 14.45 31.22 13.78
N THR A 143 15.71 31.51 13.45
CA THR A 143 16.24 32.88 13.45
C THR A 143 16.26 33.38 12.02
N PHE A 144 15.57 34.48 11.74
CA PHE A 144 15.59 35.17 10.44
C PHE A 144 16.86 36.03 10.24
N LYS A 145 18.02 35.55 10.72
CA LYS A 145 19.29 36.22 10.46
C LYS A 145 19.89 35.62 9.20
N GLU A 146 19.72 36.41 8.13
CA GLU A 146 20.14 36.25 6.72
C GLU A 146 19.47 35.13 5.93
#